data_AF-A0A117SR03-F1
#
_entry.id   AF-A0A117SR03-F1
#
_cell.length_a   1.000
_cell.length_b   1.000
_cell.length_c   1.000
_cell.angle_alpha   90.00
_cell.angle_beta   90.00
_cell.angle_gamma   90.00
#
_symmetry.space_group_name_H-M   'P 1'
#
loop_
_entity.id
_entity.type
_entity.pdbx_description
1 polymer ?
#
loop_
_entity_poly.entity_id
_entity_poly.type
_entity_poly.pdbx_seq_one_letter_code
_entity_poly.pdbx_strand_id
1 'polypeptide(L)'
;MPFTFRCMPNCGLCCRLSPVTVLPHEVYLILDEAEELGVEVKFKVGYTIVDLNNKVTLALSYLMLLNEHNECPFLRNNKCMVHDKYKPLTCRAYPYLPRIIRYSLDRLSRTLTFEVKYAASTICPVVKEGLSNGLLIKLSTDPNLASQIFVNEYPAAMEMIEARRVYSDYLTYLWRIGEVDLVEDDGSYNYPVVNSFWFIRRYYPDLTIGKIINVSRAREGEPNGGH
;
A
#
# COMPACT_ATOMS: atom_id res chain seq x y z
N MET A 1 18.76 -23.44 11.70
CA MET A 1 17.41 -22.98 11.30
C MET A 1 17.57 -21.91 10.25
N PRO A 2 16.78 -21.89 9.16
CA PRO A 2 16.79 -20.74 8.26
C PRO A 2 16.42 -19.48 9.05
N PHE A 3 17.01 -18.35 8.69
CA PHE A 3 16.78 -17.07 9.34
C PHE A 3 15.30 -16.68 9.23
N THR A 4 14.69 -16.24 10.34
CA THR A 4 13.34 -15.65 10.37
C THR A 4 13.44 -14.25 10.95
N PHE A 5 12.86 -13.27 10.26
CA PHE A 5 12.86 -11.89 10.70
C PHE A 5 12.04 -11.72 11.98
N ARG A 6 12.59 -10.94 12.92
CA ARG A 6 11.87 -10.41 14.07
C ARG A 6 12.32 -8.98 14.30
N CYS A 7 11.37 -8.05 14.38
CA CYS A 7 11.67 -6.66 14.69
C CYS A 7 12.32 -6.55 16.08
N MET A 8 13.31 -5.67 16.23
CA MET A 8 13.91 -5.40 17.53
C MET A 8 12.89 -4.70 18.45
N PRO A 9 12.84 -5.05 19.74
CA PRO A 9 11.94 -4.39 20.68
C PRO A 9 12.27 -2.89 20.78
N ASN A 10 11.24 -2.05 20.89
CA ASN A 10 11.37 -0.58 20.96
C ASN A 10 12.16 0.04 19.81
N CYS A 11 12.12 -0.59 18.62
CA CYS A 11 12.71 -0.03 17.41
C CYS A 11 11.77 1.00 16.78
N GLY A 12 12.19 2.27 16.75
CA GLY A 12 11.49 3.36 16.07
C GLY A 12 12.15 3.78 14.75
N LEU A 13 13.08 2.98 14.21
CA LEU A 13 13.90 3.41 13.07
C LEU A 13 13.05 3.66 11.81
N CYS A 14 12.18 2.71 11.44
CA CYS A 14 11.32 2.84 10.26
C CYS A 14 10.35 4.03 10.35
N CYS A 15 10.02 4.47 11.57
CA CYS A 15 9.16 5.63 11.82
C CYS A 15 9.87 6.97 11.57
N ARG A 16 11.17 6.98 11.25
CA ARG A 16 11.97 8.19 11.01
C ARG A 16 12.62 8.24 9.62
N LEU A 17 12.30 7.26 8.76
CA LEU A 17 12.97 7.14 7.46
C LEU A 17 12.32 8.01 6.39
N SER A 18 11.00 7.91 6.27
CA SER A 18 10.26 8.52 5.17
C SER A 18 8.77 8.62 5.50
N PRO A 19 8.03 9.47 4.79
CA PRO A 19 6.58 9.34 4.68
C PRO A 19 6.16 7.90 4.34
N VAL A 20 4.99 7.50 4.82
CA VAL A 20 4.46 6.15 4.63
C VAL A 20 3.47 6.15 3.47
N THR A 21 3.73 5.33 2.46
CA THR A 21 2.74 5.11 1.39
C THR A 21 1.55 4.35 1.95
N VAL A 22 0.34 4.86 1.71
CA VAL A 22 -0.92 4.25 2.14
C VAL A 22 -1.90 4.20 0.98
N LEU A 23 -2.77 3.20 0.99
CA LEU A 23 -3.82 3.04 -0.02
C LEU A 23 -5.03 3.95 0.28
N PRO A 24 -5.89 4.20 -0.72
CA PRO A 24 -6.99 5.15 -0.61
C PRO A 24 -7.96 4.88 0.54
N HIS A 25 -8.24 3.61 0.87
CA HIS A 25 -9.08 3.26 2.02
C HIS A 25 -8.37 3.42 3.37
N GLU A 26 -7.05 3.22 3.41
CA GLU A 26 -6.26 3.33 4.66
C GLU A 26 -6.29 4.76 5.20
N VAL A 27 -6.43 5.78 4.33
CA VAL A 27 -6.55 7.18 4.75
C VAL A 27 -7.65 7.36 5.79
N TYR A 28 -8.82 6.75 5.59
CA TYR A 28 -9.94 6.84 6.53
C TYR A 28 -9.64 6.12 7.83
N LEU A 29 -9.13 4.89 7.77
CA LEU A 29 -8.75 4.13 8.96
C LEU A 29 -7.70 4.87 9.80
N ILE A 30 -6.71 5.47 9.15
CA ILE A 30 -5.66 6.21 9.85
C ILE A 30 -6.19 7.51 10.44
N LEU A 31 -7.12 8.20 9.76
CA LEU A 31 -7.76 9.40 10.29
C LEU A 31 -8.61 9.06 11.53
N ASP A 32 -9.35 7.95 11.50
CA ASP A 32 -10.12 7.46 12.66
C ASP A 32 -9.18 7.20 13.85
N GLU A 33 -8.05 6.51 13.63
CA GLU A 33 -7.04 6.28 14.67
C GLU A 33 -6.40 7.57 15.18
N ALA A 34 -6.17 8.53 14.28
CA ALA A 34 -5.58 9.82 14.61
C ALA A 34 -6.52 10.66 15.51
N GLU A 35 -7.82 10.67 15.18
CA GLU A 35 -8.85 11.33 15.97
C GLU A 35 -8.95 10.73 17.38
N GLU A 36 -9.04 9.40 17.48
CA GLU A 36 -9.11 8.71 18.78
C GLU A 36 -7.89 8.99 19.67
N LEU A 37 -6.71 9.15 19.06
CA LEU A 37 -5.45 9.36 19.77
C LEU A 37 -5.09 10.84 19.94
N GLY A 38 -5.88 11.78 19.41
CA GLY A 38 -5.56 13.20 19.40
C GLY A 38 -4.25 13.54 18.67
N VAL A 39 -3.95 12.82 17.58
CA VAL A 39 -2.74 12.98 16.77
C VAL A 39 -3.08 13.71 15.47
N GLU A 40 -2.31 14.73 15.11
CA GLU A 40 -2.44 15.37 13.80
C GLU A 40 -1.71 14.54 12.72
N VAL A 41 -2.43 14.15 11.67
CA VAL A 41 -1.89 13.41 10.52
C VAL A 41 -2.16 14.19 9.25
N LYS A 42 -1.14 14.28 8.37
CA LYS A 42 -1.24 14.94 7.06
C LYS A 42 -0.98 13.94 5.95
N PHE A 43 -1.74 14.05 4.88
CA PHE A 43 -1.57 13.24 3.68
C PHE A 43 -1.23 14.12 2.49
N LYS A 44 -0.26 13.65 1.69
CA LYS A 44 -0.02 14.16 0.34
C LYS A 44 -0.46 13.10 -0.66
N VAL A 45 -1.00 13.53 -1.80
CA VAL A 45 -1.34 12.62 -2.90
C VAL A 45 -0.04 11.96 -3.41
N GLY A 46 -0.09 10.64 -3.60
CA GLY A 46 1.01 9.84 -4.11
C GLY A 46 0.91 9.66 -5.62
N TYR A 47 0.35 8.53 -6.05
CA TYR A 47 0.12 8.19 -7.45
C TYR A 47 -1.31 8.55 -7.87
N THR A 48 -1.44 9.09 -9.09
CA THR A 48 -2.70 9.57 -9.67
C THR A 48 -2.90 9.07 -11.09
N ILE A 49 -4.17 9.01 -11.50
CA ILE A 49 -4.61 8.87 -12.89
C ILE A 49 -5.72 9.88 -13.14
N VAL A 50 -5.91 10.31 -14.39
CA VAL A 50 -6.95 11.28 -14.74
C VAL A 50 -8.14 10.55 -15.37
N ASP A 51 -9.35 10.93 -14.96
CA ASP A 51 -10.61 10.53 -15.60
C ASP A 51 -11.18 11.72 -16.38
N LEU A 52 -11.12 11.63 -17.71
CA LEU A 52 -11.59 12.66 -18.63
C LEU A 52 -13.11 12.79 -18.65
N ASN A 53 -13.83 11.71 -18.38
CA ASN A 53 -15.29 11.70 -18.41
C ASN A 53 -15.85 12.49 -17.22
N ASN A 54 -15.37 12.17 -16.02
CA ASN A 54 -15.82 12.82 -14.79
C ASN A 54 -15.05 14.10 -14.44
N LYS A 55 -14.00 14.44 -15.21
CA LYS A 55 -13.11 15.59 -14.99
C LYS A 55 -12.52 15.62 -13.57
N VAL A 56 -11.96 14.49 -13.15
CA VAL A 56 -11.32 14.34 -11.84
C VAL A 56 -9.95 13.69 -12.00
N THR A 57 -9.06 13.94 -11.04
CA THR A 57 -7.82 13.19 -10.86
C THR A 57 -8.01 12.18 -9.74
N LEU A 58 -7.93 10.89 -10.03
CA LEU A 58 -8.11 9.82 -9.05
C LEU A 58 -6.79 9.51 -8.35
N ALA A 59 -6.75 9.72 -7.03
CA ALA A 59 -5.61 9.30 -6.21
C ALA A 59 -5.68 7.79 -5.93
N LEU A 60 -4.68 7.04 -6.41
CA LEU A 60 -4.53 5.60 -6.18
C LEU A 60 -3.62 5.29 -4.97
N SER A 61 -2.89 6.29 -4.49
CA SER A 61 -2.14 6.19 -3.23
C SER A 61 -1.92 7.56 -2.60
N TYR A 62 -1.57 7.54 -1.32
CA TYR A 62 -1.23 8.72 -0.53
C TYR A 62 0.08 8.49 0.21
N LEU A 63 0.71 9.58 0.61
CA LEU A 63 1.85 9.61 1.51
C LEU A 63 1.40 10.21 2.83
N MET A 64 1.38 9.40 3.90
CA MET A 64 1.25 9.90 5.26
C MET A 64 2.56 10.59 5.64
N LEU A 65 2.49 11.91 5.84
CA LEU A 65 3.66 12.74 6.07
C LEU A 65 4.20 12.58 7.49
N LEU A 66 5.50 12.80 7.62
CA LEU A 66 6.16 12.94 8.91
C LEU A 66 5.74 14.26 9.56
N ASN A 67 5.80 14.30 10.89
CA ASN A 67 5.59 15.52 11.66
C ASN A 67 6.77 16.49 11.49
N GLU A 68 6.69 17.64 12.16
CA GLU A 68 7.72 18.68 12.15
C GLU A 68 9.09 18.23 12.69
N HIS A 69 9.14 17.13 13.45
CA HIS A 69 10.37 16.51 13.94
C HIS A 69 10.95 15.45 12.98
N ASN A 70 10.39 15.31 11.78
CA ASN A 70 10.72 14.23 10.83
C ASN A 70 10.47 12.82 11.41
N GLU A 71 9.42 12.68 12.21
CA GLU A 71 8.99 11.40 12.77
C GLU A 71 7.56 11.05 12.34
N CYS A 72 7.23 9.76 12.34
CA CYS A 72 5.86 9.30 12.15
C CYS A 72 4.96 9.95 13.22
N PRO A 73 3.79 10.51 12.85
CA PRO A 73 2.89 11.15 13.81
C PRO A 73 2.53 10.27 15.02
N PHE A 74 2.44 8.95 14.80
CA PHE A 74 2.13 7.94 15.82
C PHE A 74 3.34 7.43 16.62
N LEU A 75 4.54 7.99 16.42
CA LEU A 75 5.72 7.60 17.20
C LEU A 75 5.72 8.32 18.56
N ARG A 76 5.77 7.55 19.65
CA ARG A 76 5.95 8.06 21.01
C ARG A 76 6.90 7.16 21.78
N ASN A 77 7.95 7.73 22.38
CA ASN A 77 8.93 6.98 23.18
C ASN A 77 9.48 5.72 22.45
N ASN A 78 9.78 5.85 21.16
CA ASN A 78 10.20 4.74 20.27
C ASN A 78 9.19 3.59 20.09
N LYS A 79 7.92 3.82 20.42
CA LYS A 79 6.82 2.89 20.22
C LYS A 79 5.79 3.47 19.27
N CYS A 80 5.16 2.60 18.47
CA CYS A 80 4.06 2.97 17.60
C CYS A 80 2.77 2.96 18.41
N MET A 81 2.05 4.09 18.48
CA MET A 81 0.77 4.18 19.21
C MET A 81 -0.32 3.29 18.59
N VAL A 82 -0.25 3.04 17.28
CA VAL A 82 -1.21 2.19 16.55
C VAL A 82 -0.70 0.77 16.34
N HIS A 83 0.23 0.29 17.19
CA HIS A 83 0.83 -1.04 17.02
C HIS A 83 -0.21 -2.17 17.02
N ASP A 84 -1.12 -2.14 18.00
CA ASP A 84 -2.19 -3.13 18.22
C ASP A 84 -3.55 -2.64 17.66
N LYS A 85 -3.53 -1.55 16.91
CA LYS A 85 -4.70 -0.95 16.26
C LYS A 85 -4.55 -1.03 14.73
N TYR A 86 -5.17 -0.13 13.97
CA TYR A 86 -4.89 -0.05 12.54
C TYR A 86 -3.49 0.52 12.25
N LYS A 87 -2.52 -0.38 12.11
CA LYS A 87 -1.18 -0.06 11.59
C LYS A 87 -1.20 -0.14 10.05
N PRO A 88 -0.74 0.90 9.32
CA PRO A 88 -0.74 0.90 7.86
C PRO A 88 -0.06 -0.34 7.26
N LEU A 89 -0.55 -0.83 6.13
CA LEU A 89 -0.05 -2.05 5.48
C LEU A 89 1.44 -1.97 5.19
N THR A 90 1.91 -0.83 4.68
CA THR A 90 3.35 -0.57 4.46
C THR A 90 4.16 -0.71 5.76
N CYS A 91 3.63 -0.25 6.89
CA CYS A 91 4.30 -0.37 8.18
C CYS A 91 4.23 -1.79 8.76
N ARG A 92 3.17 -2.56 8.47
CA ARG A 92 3.05 -3.99 8.81
C ARG A 92 3.96 -4.86 7.93
N ALA A 93 4.20 -4.45 6.69
CA ALA A 93 5.07 -5.13 5.75
C ALA A 93 6.57 -4.81 5.93
N TYR A 94 6.94 -3.82 6.76
CA TYR A 94 8.34 -3.49 6.97
C TYR A 94 9.08 -4.63 7.68
N PRO A 95 10.20 -5.16 7.14
CA PRO A 95 11.10 -4.52 6.18
C PRO A 95 10.96 -5.01 4.73
N TYR A 96 9.97 -5.82 4.39
CA TYR A 96 9.67 -6.29 3.04
C TYR A 96 8.74 -5.30 2.32
N LEU A 97 9.33 -4.29 1.68
CA LEU A 97 8.60 -3.16 1.11
C LEU A 97 8.54 -3.18 -0.41
N PRO A 98 7.53 -2.54 -1.03
CA PRO A 98 7.55 -2.24 -2.46
C PRO A 98 8.76 -1.36 -2.79
N ARG A 99 9.58 -1.83 -3.73
CA ARG A 99 10.68 -1.05 -4.33
C ARG A 99 10.22 -0.36 -5.61
N ILE A 100 9.37 -1.03 -6.40
CA ILE A 100 8.79 -0.50 -7.63
C ILE A 100 7.28 -0.73 -7.56
N ILE A 101 6.52 0.31 -7.87
CA ILE A 101 5.08 0.25 -8.13
C ILE A 101 4.88 0.97 -9.46
N ARG A 102 4.41 0.26 -10.48
CA ARG A 102 4.13 0.83 -11.79
C ARG A 102 2.69 0.51 -12.17
N TYR A 103 1.90 1.53 -12.44
CA TYR A 103 0.59 1.36 -13.06
C TYR A 103 0.73 1.54 -14.58
N SER A 104 -0.09 0.82 -15.33
CA SER A 104 -0.11 0.84 -16.78
C SER A 104 -1.55 0.89 -17.27
N LEU A 105 -1.83 1.81 -18.19
CA LEU A 105 -3.13 1.96 -18.85
C LEU A 105 -3.04 1.45 -20.29
N ASP A 106 -3.90 0.50 -20.66
CA ASP A 106 -4.09 0.09 -22.05
C ASP A 106 -5.41 0.66 -22.57
N ARG A 107 -5.30 1.63 -23.48
CA ARG A 107 -6.44 2.33 -24.09
C ARG A 107 -7.27 1.43 -25.01
N LEU A 108 -6.67 0.42 -25.64
CA LEU A 108 -7.36 -0.48 -26.57
C LEU A 108 -8.23 -1.47 -25.80
N SER A 109 -7.67 -2.12 -24.79
CA SER A 109 -8.41 -3.06 -23.95
C SER A 109 -9.19 -2.41 -22.80
N ARG A 110 -9.00 -1.09 -22.61
CA ARG A 110 -9.54 -0.29 -21.50
C ARG A 110 -9.24 -0.93 -20.15
N THR A 111 -7.96 -1.24 -19.92
CA THR A 111 -7.50 -1.87 -18.69
C THR A 111 -6.54 -0.96 -17.94
N LEU A 112 -6.72 -0.95 -16.62
CA LEU A 112 -5.73 -0.47 -15.66
C LEU A 112 -5.10 -1.71 -15.02
N THR A 113 -3.78 -1.81 -15.12
CA THR A 113 -2.99 -2.87 -14.49
C THR A 113 -1.87 -2.27 -13.65
N PHE A 114 -1.24 -3.09 -12.81
CA PHE A 114 -0.11 -2.65 -12.02
C PHE A 114 0.90 -3.78 -11.79
N GLU A 115 2.15 -3.39 -11.62
CA GLU A 115 3.28 -4.25 -11.26
C GLU A 115 3.88 -3.75 -9.94
N VAL A 116 4.12 -4.67 -9.00
CA VAL A 116 4.84 -4.37 -7.76
C VAL A 116 6.04 -5.30 -7.62
N LYS A 117 7.23 -4.73 -7.42
CA LYS A 117 8.44 -5.48 -7.05
C LYS A 117 8.80 -5.16 -5.62
N TYR A 118 8.85 -6.19 -4.77
CA TYR A 118 9.23 -6.06 -3.37
C TYR A 118 10.73 -6.28 -3.17
N ALA A 119 11.26 -5.74 -2.07
CA ALA A 119 12.61 -5.98 -1.62
C ALA A 119 12.71 -5.86 -0.09
N ALA A 120 13.70 -6.53 0.49
CA ALA A 120 14.04 -6.35 1.89
C ALA A 120 14.85 -5.06 2.09
N SER A 121 14.41 -4.21 3.00
CA SER A 121 15.07 -2.95 3.35
C SER A 121 16.35 -3.20 4.16
N THR A 122 17.51 -2.96 3.55
CA THR A 122 18.84 -3.01 4.20
C THR A 122 19.09 -1.88 5.19
N ILE A 123 18.17 -0.92 5.30
CA ILE A 123 18.17 0.07 6.38
C ILE A 123 17.84 -0.60 7.73
N CYS A 124 17.08 -1.70 7.71
CA CYS A 124 16.79 -2.47 8.92
C CYS A 124 18.05 -3.20 9.39
N PRO A 125 18.56 -2.97 10.61
CA PRO A 125 19.78 -3.62 11.10
C PRO A 125 19.67 -5.15 11.12
N VAL A 126 18.50 -5.68 11.51
CA VAL A 126 18.22 -7.13 11.54
C VAL A 126 18.35 -7.76 10.16
N VAL A 127 17.87 -7.08 9.11
CA VAL A 127 18.02 -7.54 7.72
C VAL A 127 19.47 -7.41 7.27
N LYS A 128 20.10 -6.27 7.54
CA LYS A 128 21.47 -5.96 7.12
C LYS A 128 22.50 -6.94 7.70
N GLU A 129 22.35 -7.31 8.97
CA GLU A 129 23.26 -8.19 9.69
C GLU A 129 22.88 -9.66 9.52
N GLY A 130 21.57 -9.95 9.40
CA GLY A 130 21.04 -11.29 9.38
C GLY A 130 21.01 -11.96 8.00
N LEU A 131 21.03 -11.18 6.91
CA LEU A 131 20.87 -11.71 5.55
C LEU A 131 22.08 -11.39 4.67
N SER A 132 22.53 -12.41 3.91
CA SER A 132 23.56 -12.21 2.89
C SER A 132 23.03 -11.49 1.66
N ASN A 133 23.90 -10.80 0.93
CA ASN A 133 23.55 -10.12 -0.33
C ASN A 133 22.87 -11.06 -1.34
N GLY A 134 23.34 -12.31 -1.44
CA GLY A 134 22.73 -13.31 -2.31
C GLY A 134 21.28 -13.64 -1.93
N LEU A 135 20.97 -13.67 -0.64
CA LEU A 135 19.61 -13.90 -0.15
C LEU A 135 18.72 -12.67 -0.36
N LEU A 136 19.26 -11.47 -0.16
CA LEU A 136 18.55 -10.20 -0.42
C LEU A 136 18.10 -10.08 -1.88
N ILE A 137 18.94 -10.51 -2.84
CA ILE A 137 18.56 -10.54 -4.26
C ILE A 137 17.43 -11.54 -4.49
N LYS A 138 17.56 -12.77 -3.97
CA LYS A 138 16.53 -13.81 -4.13
C LYS A 138 15.18 -13.42 -3.53
N LEU A 139 15.17 -12.70 -2.41
CA LEU A 139 13.95 -12.21 -1.77
C LEU A 139 13.10 -11.29 -2.67
N SER A 140 13.70 -10.66 -3.67
CA SER A 140 12.97 -9.83 -4.64
C SER A 140 12.29 -10.61 -5.77
N THR A 141 12.65 -11.88 -5.93
CA THR A 141 12.20 -12.73 -7.05
C THR A 141 11.55 -14.05 -6.59
N ASP A 142 11.71 -14.44 -5.34
CA ASP A 142 11.20 -15.69 -4.76
C ASP A 142 10.21 -15.40 -3.61
N PRO A 143 8.90 -15.39 -3.90
CA PRO A 143 7.87 -15.15 -2.89
C PRO A 143 7.81 -16.24 -1.80
N ASN A 144 8.18 -17.48 -2.13
CA ASN A 144 8.19 -18.58 -1.16
C ASN A 144 9.31 -18.38 -0.13
N LEU A 145 10.47 -17.92 -0.58
CA LEU A 145 11.55 -17.53 0.33
C LEU A 145 11.15 -16.32 1.19
N ALA A 146 10.48 -15.33 0.58
CA ALA A 146 10.02 -14.15 1.30
C ALA A 146 9.02 -14.51 2.40
N SER A 147 8.05 -15.40 2.15
CA SER A 147 7.07 -15.82 3.15
C SER A 147 7.68 -16.62 4.31
N GLN A 148 8.77 -17.35 4.07
CA GLN A 148 9.50 -18.09 5.11
C GLN A 148 10.35 -17.16 6.01
N ILE A 149 10.94 -16.11 5.44
CA ILE A 149 11.79 -15.17 6.18
C ILE A 149 10.93 -14.13 6.90
N PHE A 150 9.94 -13.56 6.22
CA PHE A 150 9.11 -12.45 6.68
C PHE A 150 7.70 -12.94 7.05
N VAL A 151 7.64 -13.87 8.00
CA VAL A 151 6.41 -14.61 8.33
C VAL A 151 5.22 -13.70 8.63
N ASN A 152 5.44 -12.58 9.31
CA ASN A 152 4.36 -11.65 9.69
C ASN A 152 4.21 -10.48 8.70
N GLU A 153 5.29 -10.09 8.04
CA GLU A 153 5.33 -8.92 7.16
C GLU A 153 4.89 -9.26 5.72
N TYR A 154 5.20 -10.47 5.25
CA TYR A 154 4.82 -10.93 3.91
C TYR A 154 3.30 -10.96 3.68
N PRO A 155 2.45 -11.46 4.62
CA PRO A 155 1.00 -11.36 4.47
C PRO A 155 0.51 -9.92 4.28
N ALA A 156 1.05 -8.96 5.04
CA ALA A 156 0.70 -7.55 4.88
C ALA A 156 1.11 -6.97 3.51
N ALA A 157 2.24 -7.44 2.95
CA ALA A 157 2.64 -7.10 1.59
C ALA A 157 1.65 -7.65 0.55
N MET A 158 1.16 -8.88 0.73
CA MET A 158 0.15 -9.48 -0.15
C MET A 158 -1.21 -8.80 -0.02
N GLU A 159 -1.60 -8.45 1.20
CA GLU A 159 -2.81 -7.66 1.49
C GLU A 159 -2.77 -6.32 0.72
N MET A 160 -1.61 -5.67 0.66
CA MET A 160 -1.39 -4.46 -0.11
C MET A 160 -1.46 -4.66 -1.64
N ILE A 161 -1.07 -5.83 -2.15
CA ILE A 161 -1.22 -6.18 -3.59
C ILE A 161 -2.70 -6.38 -3.89
N GLU A 162 -3.42 -7.15 -3.07
CA GLU A 162 -4.83 -7.45 -3.33
C GLU A 162 -5.68 -6.19 -3.24
N ALA A 163 -5.43 -5.32 -2.27
CA ALA A 163 -6.15 -4.05 -2.20
C ALA A 163 -5.91 -3.18 -3.44
N ARG A 164 -4.70 -3.16 -4.01
CA ARG A 164 -4.43 -2.49 -5.31
C ARG A 164 -5.19 -3.14 -6.46
N ARG A 165 -5.27 -4.47 -6.47
CA ARG A 165 -6.03 -5.23 -7.46
C ARG A 165 -7.51 -4.88 -7.44
N VAL A 166 -8.11 -4.78 -6.26
CA VAL A 166 -9.50 -4.33 -6.11
C VAL A 166 -9.72 -2.97 -6.82
N TYR A 167 -8.86 -1.97 -6.57
CA TYR A 167 -8.97 -0.67 -7.26
C TYR A 167 -8.79 -0.80 -8.78
N SER A 168 -7.78 -1.56 -9.21
CA SER A 168 -7.48 -1.79 -10.63
C SER A 168 -8.66 -2.43 -11.36
N ASP A 169 -9.30 -3.43 -10.74
CA ASP A 169 -10.40 -4.20 -11.31
C ASP A 169 -11.67 -3.37 -11.43
N TYR A 170 -12.03 -2.62 -10.39
CA TYR A 170 -13.19 -1.72 -10.44
C TYR A 170 -13.01 -0.61 -11.48
N LEU A 171 -11.83 0.02 -11.52
CA LEU A 171 -11.57 1.09 -12.49
C LEU A 171 -11.52 0.54 -13.92
N THR A 172 -10.95 -0.64 -14.13
CA THR A 172 -10.99 -1.35 -15.42
C THR A 172 -12.42 -1.67 -15.84
N TYR A 173 -13.24 -2.19 -14.92
CA TYR A 173 -14.63 -2.49 -15.21
C TYR A 173 -15.40 -1.23 -15.62
N LEU A 174 -15.30 -0.16 -14.80
CA LEU A 174 -15.96 1.11 -15.07
C LEU A 174 -15.53 1.69 -16.43
N TRP A 175 -14.25 1.55 -16.79
CA TRP A 175 -13.74 2.03 -18.07
C TRP A 175 -14.30 1.24 -19.25
N ARG A 176 -14.39 -0.09 -19.11
CA ARG A 176 -14.96 -0.97 -20.14
C ARG A 176 -16.44 -0.67 -20.40
N ILE A 177 -17.22 -0.38 -19.35
CA ILE A 177 -18.63 -0.02 -19.50
C ILE A 177 -18.87 1.46 -19.86
N GLY A 178 -17.81 2.27 -19.92
CA GLY A 178 -17.86 3.66 -20.38
C GLY A 178 -18.19 4.70 -19.29
N GLU A 179 -18.14 4.32 -18.02
CA GLU A 179 -18.41 5.23 -16.89
C GLU A 179 -17.22 6.16 -16.59
N VAL A 180 -16.01 5.75 -16.95
CA VAL A 180 -14.78 6.54 -16.83
C VAL A 180 -14.00 6.52 -18.14
N ASP A 181 -13.15 7.52 -18.37
CA ASP A 181 -12.16 7.50 -19.45
C ASP A 181 -10.77 7.85 -18.90
N LEU A 182 -9.94 6.83 -18.70
CA LEU A 182 -8.69 6.96 -17.94
C LEU A 182 -7.50 7.32 -18.84
N VAL A 183 -6.68 8.25 -18.37
CA VAL A 183 -5.37 8.59 -18.94
C VAL A 183 -4.34 8.74 -17.83
N GLU A 184 -3.06 8.65 -18.21
CA GLU A 184 -1.97 8.91 -17.27
C GLU A 184 -2.02 10.37 -16.81
N ASP A 185 -1.72 10.61 -15.54
CA ASP A 185 -1.57 11.97 -15.02
C ASP A 185 -0.17 12.50 -15.37
N ASP A 186 -0.11 13.34 -16.40
CA ASP A 186 1.10 14.05 -16.85
C ASP A 186 1.18 15.48 -16.28
N GLY A 187 0.25 15.86 -15.40
CA GLY A 187 0.15 17.21 -14.84
C GLY A 187 -0.48 18.26 -15.77
N SER A 188 -0.96 17.89 -16.96
CA SER A 188 -1.62 18.82 -17.88
C SER A 188 -3.06 19.17 -17.49
N TYR A 189 -3.68 18.36 -16.64
CA TYR A 189 -5.08 18.53 -16.24
C TYR A 189 -5.19 19.22 -14.87
N ASN A 190 -5.92 20.34 -14.84
CA ASN A 190 -6.26 21.04 -13.59
C ASN A 190 -7.62 20.55 -13.04
N TYR A 191 -7.73 19.25 -12.79
CA TYR A 191 -8.95 18.63 -12.26
C TYR A 191 -8.85 18.43 -10.74
N PRO A 192 -9.98 18.47 -10.02
CA PRO A 192 -9.99 18.19 -8.59
C PRO A 192 -9.53 16.75 -8.32
N VAL A 193 -8.65 16.60 -7.32
CA VAL A 193 -8.19 15.29 -6.88
C VAL A 193 -9.24 14.64 -5.99
N VAL A 194 -9.60 13.39 -6.29
CA VAL A 194 -10.58 12.61 -5.54
C VAL A 194 -9.95 11.30 -5.07
N ASN A 195 -10.28 10.90 -3.84
CA ASN A 195 -9.90 9.60 -3.32
C ASN A 195 -10.61 8.48 -4.09
N SER A 196 -9.84 7.59 -4.73
CA SER A 196 -10.40 6.55 -5.60
C SER A 196 -11.31 5.55 -4.88
N PHE A 197 -11.11 5.29 -3.58
CA PHE A 197 -12.05 4.48 -2.79
C PHE A 197 -13.45 5.11 -2.75
N TRP A 198 -13.50 6.41 -2.44
CA TRP A 198 -14.78 7.12 -2.40
C TRP A 198 -15.39 7.28 -3.79
N PHE A 199 -14.55 7.54 -4.80
CA PHE A 199 -14.99 7.64 -6.19
C PHE A 199 -15.72 6.38 -6.66
N ILE A 200 -15.11 5.20 -6.45
CA ILE A 200 -15.66 3.89 -6.88
C ILE A 200 -16.96 3.59 -6.13
N ARG A 201 -17.05 3.94 -4.84
CA ARG A 201 -18.26 3.72 -4.03
C ARG A 201 -19.50 4.45 -4.52
N ARG A 202 -19.37 5.47 -5.37
CA ARG A 202 -20.52 6.11 -6.03
C ARG A 202 -21.21 5.17 -7.02
N TYR A 203 -20.45 4.24 -7.60
CA TYR A 203 -20.96 3.18 -8.49
C TYR A 203 -21.22 1.87 -7.74
N TYR A 204 -20.43 1.60 -6.69
CA TYR A 204 -20.51 0.39 -5.88
C TYR A 204 -20.61 0.72 -4.38
N PRO A 205 -21.79 1.15 -3.90
CA PRO A 205 -21.97 1.53 -2.49
C PRO A 205 -21.62 0.42 -1.50
N ASP A 206 -21.83 -0.83 -1.93
CA ASP A 206 -21.56 -2.04 -1.17
C ASP A 206 -20.06 -2.38 -1.06
N LEU A 207 -19.17 -1.68 -1.76
CA LEU A 207 -17.73 -1.77 -1.56
C LEU A 207 -17.37 -1.11 -0.22
N THR A 208 -17.15 -1.92 0.80
CA THR A 208 -16.74 -1.47 2.13
C THR A 208 -15.24 -1.66 2.34
N ILE A 209 -14.68 -0.94 3.32
CA ILE A 209 -13.29 -1.17 3.77
C ILE A 209 -13.10 -2.63 4.19
N GLY A 210 -14.08 -3.19 4.91
CA GLY A 210 -14.08 -4.60 5.30
C GLY A 210 -14.01 -5.55 4.11
N LYS A 211 -14.67 -5.25 2.98
CA LYS A 211 -14.54 -6.06 1.76
C LYS A 211 -13.15 -5.97 1.14
N ILE A 212 -12.53 -4.80 1.12
CA ILE A 212 -11.15 -4.65 0.63
C ILE A 212 -10.20 -5.51 1.48
N ILE A 213 -10.31 -5.42 2.80
CA ILE A 213 -9.48 -6.20 3.75
C ILE A 213 -9.81 -7.71 3.68
N ASN A 214 -11.07 -8.09 3.54
CA ASN A 214 -11.48 -9.50 3.54
C ASN A 214 -11.14 -10.20 2.22
N VAL A 215 -11.22 -9.52 1.07
CA VAL A 215 -10.77 -10.08 -0.20
C VAL A 215 -9.26 -10.39 -0.14
N SER A 216 -8.49 -9.51 0.50
CA SER A 216 -7.07 -9.76 0.81
C SER A 216 -6.83 -11.03 1.64
N ARG A 217 -7.69 -11.33 2.62
CA ARG A 217 -7.53 -12.48 3.52
C ARG A 217 -8.10 -13.78 2.96
N ALA A 218 -9.18 -13.72 2.17
CA ALA A 218 -9.87 -14.91 1.67
C ALA A 218 -9.05 -15.71 0.64
N ARG A 219 -8.17 -15.05 -0.10
CA ARG A 219 -7.30 -15.70 -1.12
C ARG A 219 -5.93 -16.14 -0.60
N GLU A 220 -5.58 -15.86 0.65
CA GLU A 220 -4.40 -16.42 1.32
C GLU A 220 -4.55 -17.94 1.60
N GLY A 221 -5.78 -18.48 1.49
CA GLY A 221 -6.09 -19.90 1.63
C GLY A 221 -6.12 -20.70 0.33
N GLU A 222 -5.94 -20.07 -0.83
CA GLU A 222 -5.88 -20.77 -2.13
C GLU A 222 -4.40 -20.98 -2.54
N PRO A 223 -3.93 -22.22 -2.71
CA PRO A 223 -2.59 -22.45 -3.26
C PRO A 223 -2.54 -21.88 -4.67
N ASN A 224 -1.52 -21.06 -4.95
CA ASN A 224 -1.26 -20.44 -6.24
C ASN A 224 -1.54 -21.38 -7.42
N GLY A 225 -2.70 -21.24 -8.04
CA GLY A 225 -3.02 -21.84 -9.32
C GLY A 225 -2.28 -21.06 -10.40
N GLY A 226 -1.17 -21.63 -10.89
CA GLY A 226 -0.45 -21.09 -12.03
C GLY A 226 -1.32 -21.12 -13.28
N HIS A 227 -1.26 -20.04 -14.06
CA HIS A 227 -1.45 -20.03 -15.51
C HIS A 227 -0.23 -19.33 -16.11
#